data_AF-A0A2D6N623-F1
#
_entry.id   AF-A0A2D6N623-F1
#
_cell.length_a   1.000
_cell.length_b   1.000
_cell.length_c   1.000
_cell.angle_alpha   90.00
_cell.angle_beta   90.00
_cell.angle_gamma   90.00
#
_symmetry.space_group_name_H-M   'P 1'
#
loop_
_entity.id
_entity.type
_entity.pdbx_description
1 polymer ?
#
loop_
_entity_poly.entity_id
_entity_poly.type
_entity_poly.pdbx_seq_one_letter_code
_entity_poly.pdbx_strand_id
1 'polypeptide(L)'
;MAVTPWTPASRVQLWPDRLTNSAVAERLGLGVDVGEFADLNQENQEIWNQNASFWDEGMGEGNKWHRLLIAPAQEHLLALQQDDLVLDIACGNGQFARHMARLGARVIASDFAP
;
A
#
# COMPACT_ATOMS: atom_id res chain seq x y z
N MET A 1 -3.19 8.96 -7.88
CA MET A 1 -4.46 8.73 -7.16
C MET A 1 -4.76 9.93 -6.23
N ALA A 2 -6.02 10.31 -5.97
CA ALA A 2 -6.31 11.50 -5.16
C ALA A 2 -6.15 11.22 -3.66
N VAL A 3 -5.11 11.78 -3.04
CA VAL A 3 -4.82 11.63 -1.60
C VAL A 3 -5.82 12.47 -0.81
N THR A 4 -6.72 11.84 -0.06
CA THR A 4 -7.68 12.52 0.81
C THR A 4 -7.00 13.07 2.07
N PRO A 5 -7.44 14.23 2.62
CA PRO A 5 -6.85 14.82 3.82
C PRO A 5 -7.03 13.95 5.08
N TRP A 6 -6.05 14.03 5.97
CA TRP A 6 -6.02 13.35 7.28
C TRP A 6 -7.31 13.58 8.08
N THR A 7 -8.02 12.49 8.42
CA THR A 7 -9.06 12.50 9.44
C THR A 7 -8.92 11.27 10.36
N PRO A 8 -9.09 11.41 11.69
CA PRO A 8 -9.02 10.28 12.63
C PRO A 8 -10.13 9.22 12.51
N ALA A 9 -11.01 9.32 11.50
CA ALA A 9 -12.26 8.58 11.44
C ALA A 9 -12.25 7.37 10.48
N SER A 10 -11.27 7.24 9.59
CA SER A 10 -11.21 6.14 8.61
C SER A 10 -10.44 4.92 9.13
N ARG A 11 -10.98 3.72 8.90
CA ARG A 11 -10.28 2.45 9.22
C ARG A 11 -9.11 2.13 8.27
N VAL A 12 -8.96 2.89 7.19
CA VAL A 12 -7.77 2.91 6.32
C VAL A 12 -7.13 4.29 6.41
N GLN A 13 -5.82 4.33 6.59
CA GLN A 13 -5.00 5.53 6.57
C GLN A 13 -3.97 5.39 5.45
N LEU A 14 -3.98 6.32 4.48
CA LEU A 14 -2.89 6.44 3.52
C LEU A 14 -1.71 7.12 4.21
N TRP A 15 -0.52 6.53 4.12
CA TRP A 15 0.69 7.15 4.61
C TRP A 15 1.11 8.27 3.65
N PRO A 16 1.29 9.53 4.11
CA PRO A 16 1.74 10.60 3.23
C PRO A 16 3.22 10.41 2.86
N ASP A 17 3.63 10.87 1.67
CA ASP A 17 5.01 10.82 1.12
C ASP A 17 6.07 11.60 1.92
N ARG A 18 5.85 11.89 3.20
CA ARG A 18 6.64 12.82 4.01
C ARG A 18 7.93 12.24 4.58
N LEU A 19 8.21 10.96 4.38
CA LEU A 19 9.49 10.36 4.76
C LEU A 19 10.11 9.71 3.54
N THR A 20 11.19 10.31 3.04
CA THR A 20 12.06 9.63 2.07
C THR A 20 12.73 8.44 2.76
N ASN A 21 13.07 7.41 1.99
CA ASN A 21 13.83 6.26 2.51
C ASN A 21 15.12 6.71 3.21
N SER A 22 15.73 7.82 2.75
CA SER A 22 16.88 8.45 3.39
C SER A 22 16.58 8.99 4.79
N ALA A 23 15.46 9.68 5.00
CA ALA A 23 15.07 10.21 6.30
C ALA A 23 14.75 9.09 7.31
N VAL A 24 14.21 7.97 6.83
CA VAL A 24 13.96 6.77 7.67
C VAL A 24 15.27 6.09 8.03
N ALA A 25 16.17 5.88 7.06
CA ALA A 25 17.47 5.24 7.29
C ALA A 25 18.33 6.03 8.27
N GLU A 26 18.40 7.36 8.11
CA GLU A 26 19.09 8.26 9.04
C GLU A 26 18.51 8.17 10.45
N ARG A 27 17.18 8.27 10.58
CA ARG A 27 16.49 8.18 11.88
C ARG A 27 16.72 6.85 12.58
N LEU A 28 16.83 5.75 11.84
CA LEU A 28 17.04 4.41 12.39
C LEU A 28 18.52 4.03 12.54
N GLY A 29 19.45 4.88 12.11
CA GLY A 29 20.88 4.57 12.11
C GLY A 29 21.25 3.38 11.22
N LEU A 30 20.43 3.09 10.21
CA LEU A 30 20.69 1.99 9.28
C LEU A 30 21.69 2.48 8.22
N GLY A 31 22.84 1.82 8.11
CA GLY A 31 23.86 2.08 7.09
C GLY A 31 23.44 1.54 5.71
N VAL A 32 22.28 1.97 5.22
CA VAL A 32 21.74 1.57 3.91
C VAL A 32 22.09 2.66 2.90
N ASP A 33 22.74 2.30 1.80
CA ASP A 33 22.87 3.20 0.66
C ASP A 33 21.52 3.26 -0.07
N VAL A 34 20.70 4.23 0.33
CA VAL A 34 19.40 4.51 -0.29
C VAL A 34 19.52 5.08 -1.71
N GLY A 35 20.73 5.37 -2.18
CA GLY A 35 21.02 5.93 -3.51
C GLY A 35 21.50 4.90 -4.54
N GLU A 36 21.89 3.69 -4.13
CA GLU A 36 22.50 2.67 -5.01
C GLU A 36 21.63 2.38 -6.26
N PHE A 37 20.31 2.47 -6.13
CA PHE A 37 19.34 2.18 -7.18
C PHE A 37 18.41 3.36 -7.49
N ALA A 38 18.85 4.60 -7.28
CA ALA A 38 17.99 5.79 -7.45
C ALA A 38 17.34 5.87 -8.84
N ASP A 39 18.13 5.67 -9.91
CA ASP A 39 17.64 5.73 -11.29
C ASP A 39 16.63 4.61 -11.59
N LEU A 40 16.91 3.39 -11.10
CA LEU A 40 16.00 2.24 -11.25
C LEU A 40 14.69 2.44 -10.47
N ASN A 41 14.77 3.06 -9.28
CA ASN A 41 13.57 3.36 -8.49
C ASN A 41 12.70 4.41 -9.19
N GLN A 42 13.32 5.41 -9.81
CA GLN A 42 12.59 6.41 -10.61
C GLN A 42 11.95 5.77 -11.84
N GLU A 43 12.70 5.00 -12.62
CA GLU A 43 12.16 4.30 -13.80
C GLU A 43 11.00 3.37 -13.42
N ASN A 44 11.16 2.60 -12.35
CA ASN A 44 10.10 1.72 -11.83
C ASN A 44 8.86 2.52 -11.41
N GLN A 45 9.03 3.65 -10.72
CA GLN A 45 7.91 4.53 -10.33
C GLN A 45 7.15 5.05 -11.56
N GLU A 46 7.87 5.50 -12.59
CA GLU A 46 7.27 5.98 -13.84
C GLU A 46 6.45 4.88 -14.54
N ILE A 47 6.97 3.65 -14.55
CA ILE A 47 6.25 2.48 -15.11
C ILE A 47 4.97 2.18 -14.31
N TRP A 48 5.02 2.20 -12.98
CA TRP A 48 3.82 1.98 -12.15
C TRP A 48 2.78 3.08 -12.37
N ASN A 49 3.20 4.34 -12.42
CA ASN A 49 2.33 5.47 -12.72
C ASN A 49 1.67 5.36 -14.10
N GLN A 50 2.43 4.92 -15.11
CA GLN A 50 1.91 4.73 -16.46
C GLN A 50 0.83 3.63 -16.52
N ASN A 51 0.99 2.56 -15.74
CA ASN A 51 0.07 1.42 -15.75
C ASN A 51 -1.09 1.55 -14.75
N ALA A 52 -1.09 2.56 -13.88
CA ALA A 52 -2.01 2.68 -12.76
C ALA A 52 -3.49 2.65 -13.19
N SER A 53 -3.88 3.39 -14.23
CA SER A 53 -5.28 3.42 -14.71
C SER A 53 -5.72 2.07 -15.26
N PHE A 54 -4.87 1.42 -16.07
CA PHE A 54 -5.17 0.09 -16.62
C PHE A 54 -5.33 -0.95 -15.50
N TRP A 55 -4.45 -0.90 -14.50
CA TRP A 55 -4.53 -1.79 -13.35
C TRP A 55 -5.78 -1.53 -12.52
N ASP A 56 -6.11 -0.27 -12.24
CA ASP A 56 -7.27 0.11 -11.45
C ASP A 56 -8.59 -0.31 -12.13
N GLU A 57 -8.70 -0.10 -13.45
CA GLU A 57 -9.86 -0.56 -14.22
C GLU A 57 -10.00 -2.09 -14.20
N GLY A 58 -8.88 -2.82 -14.34
CA GLY A 58 -8.88 -4.28 -14.37
C GLY A 58 -9.06 -4.92 -12.99
N MET A 59 -8.52 -4.31 -11.94
CA MET A 59 -8.57 -4.82 -10.57
C MET A 59 -9.81 -4.34 -9.82
N GLY A 60 -10.13 -3.04 -9.88
CA GLY A 60 -11.18 -2.39 -9.10
C GLY A 60 -11.07 -2.75 -7.61
N GLU A 61 -12.19 -3.18 -7.02
CA GLU A 61 -12.26 -3.71 -5.64
C GLU A 61 -11.90 -5.21 -5.56
N GLY A 62 -11.02 -5.68 -6.44
CA GLY A 62 -10.58 -7.06 -6.56
C GLY A 62 -11.26 -7.77 -7.73
N ASN A 63 -10.51 -8.19 -8.74
CA ASN A 63 -11.05 -8.91 -9.89
C ASN A 63 -11.44 -10.37 -9.56
N LYS A 64 -11.92 -11.14 -10.55
CA LYS A 64 -12.37 -12.53 -10.35
C LYS A 64 -11.29 -13.42 -9.74
N TRP A 65 -10.05 -13.32 -10.22
CA TRP A 65 -8.93 -14.11 -9.71
C TRP A 65 -8.59 -13.73 -8.27
N HIS A 66 -8.52 -12.44 -7.99
CA HIS A 66 -8.26 -11.94 -6.65
C HIS A 66 -9.31 -12.43 -5.64
N ARG A 67 -10.60 -12.25 -5.96
CA ARG A 67 -11.70 -12.63 -5.07
C ARG A 67 -11.83 -14.14 -4.84
N LEU A 68 -11.50 -14.96 -5.84
CA LEU A 68 -11.71 -16.41 -5.75
C LEU A 68 -10.48 -17.16 -5.23
N LEU A 69 -9.28 -16.64 -5.44
CA LEU A 69 -8.04 -17.36 -5.12
C LEU A 69 -7.16 -16.62 -4.12
N ILE A 70 -6.91 -15.33 -4.36
CA ILE A 70 -5.87 -14.59 -3.63
C ILE A 70 -6.39 -14.11 -2.26
N ALA A 71 -7.50 -13.38 -2.23
CA ALA A 71 -8.07 -12.83 -1.00
C ALA A 71 -8.42 -13.92 0.03
N PRO A 72 -9.07 -15.06 -0.32
CA PRO A 72 -9.35 -16.10 0.67
C PRO A 72 -8.09 -16.69 1.31
N ALA A 73 -7.02 -16.86 0.53
CA ALA A 73 -5.74 -17.35 1.04
C ALA A 73 -5.07 -16.32 1.96
N GLN A 74 -5.06 -15.04 1.57
CA GLN A 74 -4.53 -13.96 2.39
C GLN A 74 -5.32 -13.80 3.69
N GLU A 75 -6.64 -13.83 3.63
CA GLU A 75 -7.52 -13.78 4.81
C GLU A 75 -7.23 -14.91 5.79
N HIS A 76 -7.04 -16.14 5.29
CA HIS A 76 -6.70 -17.29 6.12
C HIS A 76 -5.33 -17.12 6.79
N LEU A 77 -4.34 -16.64 6.04
CA LEU A 77 -2.98 -16.44 6.55
C LEU A 77 -2.90 -15.30 7.57
N LEU A 78 -3.60 -14.20 7.31
CA LEU A 78 -3.61 -13.04 8.20
C LEU A 78 -4.47 -13.28 9.44
N ALA A 79 -5.55 -14.06 9.32
CA ALA A 79 -6.49 -14.38 10.40
C ALA A 79 -6.90 -13.13 11.21
N LEU A 80 -7.21 -12.05 10.49
CA LEU A 80 -7.41 -10.72 11.07
C LEU A 80 -8.48 -10.73 12.16
N GLN A 81 -8.17 -10.06 13.27
CA GLN A 81 -9.08 -9.80 14.36
C GLN A 81 -9.59 -8.35 14.30
N GLN A 82 -10.68 -8.09 15.02
CA GLN A 82 -11.22 -6.75 15.16
C GLN A 82 -10.15 -5.80 15.73
N ASP A 83 -9.96 -4.66 15.07
CA ASP A 83 -9.03 -3.59 15.43
C ASP A 83 -7.53 -3.93 15.33
N ASP A 84 -7.16 -5.06 14.71
CA ASP A 84 -5.75 -5.34 14.36
C ASP A 84 -5.14 -4.19 13.57
N LEU A 85 -3.91 -3.80 13.93
CA LEU A 85 -3.16 -2.77 13.21
C LEU A 85 -2.34 -3.42 12.10
N VAL A 86 -2.69 -3.13 10.85
CA VAL A 86 -2.07 -3.71 9.66
C VAL A 86 -1.31 -2.65 8.88
N LEU A 87 -0.12 -2.99 8.39
CA LEU A 87 0.62 -2.20 7.42
C LEU A 87 0.56 -2.89 6.06
N ASP A 88 -0.05 -2.23 5.07
CA ASP A 88 -0.13 -2.67 3.68
C ASP A 88 0.91 -1.91 2.85
N ILE A 89 2.02 -2.59 2.52
CA ILE A 89 3.17 -2.02 1.80
C ILE A 89 3.04 -2.34 0.32
N ALA A 90 3.26 -1.34 -0.54
CA ALA A 90 2.99 -1.42 -1.98
C ALA A 90 1.52 -1.75 -2.25
N CYS A 91 0.63 -0.96 -1.61
CA CYS A 91 -0.80 -1.22 -1.61
C CYS A 91 -1.48 -0.99 -2.97
N GLY A 92 -0.79 -0.41 -3.95
CA GLY A 92 -1.31 -0.05 -5.26
C GLY A 92 -2.54 0.82 -5.15
N ASN A 93 -3.63 0.40 -5.79
CA ASN A 93 -4.92 1.10 -5.71
C ASN A 93 -5.64 0.94 -4.35
N GLY A 94 -5.05 0.22 -3.40
CA GLY A 94 -5.54 0.04 -2.04
C GLY A 94 -6.76 -0.88 -1.91
N GLN A 95 -7.05 -1.72 -2.92
CA GLN A 95 -8.22 -2.61 -2.89
C GLN A 95 -8.22 -3.52 -1.65
N PHE A 96 -7.06 -4.10 -1.31
CA PHE A 96 -6.96 -5.04 -0.22
C PHE A 96 -6.90 -4.34 1.13
N ALA A 97 -6.23 -3.18 1.24
CA ALA A 97 -6.33 -2.30 2.40
C ALA A 97 -7.79 -1.99 2.78
N ARG A 98 -8.61 -1.61 1.78
CA ARG A 98 -10.05 -1.36 2.01
C ARG A 98 -10.79 -2.63 2.41
N HIS A 99 -10.45 -3.77 1.83
CA HIS A 99 -11.02 -5.06 2.20
C HIS A 99 -10.71 -5.45 3.65
N MET A 100 -9.44 -5.39 4.06
CA MET A 100 -9.01 -5.66 5.44
C MET A 100 -9.70 -4.74 6.46
N ALA A 101 -9.90 -3.47 6.10
CA ALA A 101 -10.65 -2.54 6.94
C ALA A 101 -12.13 -2.92 7.09
N ARG A 102 -12.78 -3.45 6.03
CA ARG A 102 -14.14 -3.99 6.09
C ARG A 102 -14.22 -5.25 6.97
N LEU A 103 -13.14 -6.01 7.07
CA LEU A 103 -13.01 -7.16 7.98
C LEU A 103 -12.77 -6.76 9.45
N GLY A 104 -12.60 -5.46 9.73
CA GLY A 104 -12.49 -4.92 11.09
C GLY A 104 -11.11 -4.39 11.47
N ALA A 105 -10.09 -4.57 10.62
CA ALA A 105 -8.74 -4.08 10.88
C ALA A 105 -8.65 -2.54 10.80
N ARG A 106 -7.56 -2.01 11.36
CA ARG A 106 -7.07 -0.64 11.19
C ARG A 106 -5.86 -0.71 10.28
N VAL A 107 -5.98 -0.21 9.05
CA VAL A 107 -4.96 -0.38 8.03
C VAL A 107 -4.22 0.93 7.80
N ILE A 108 -2.89 0.88 7.81
CA ILE A 108 -2.03 1.90 7.25
C ILE A 108 -1.57 1.37 5.90
N ALA A 109 -1.89 2.07 4.82
CA ALA A 109 -1.55 1.66 3.46
C ALA A 109 -0.57 2.67 2.86
N SER A 110 0.49 2.16 2.22
CA SER A 110 1.51 2.98 1.58
C SER A 110 1.89 2.37 0.24
N ASP A 111 1.94 3.22 -0.77
CA ASP A 111 2.61 2.92 -2.02
C ASP A 111 3.61 4.04 -2.32
N PHE A 112 4.67 3.72 -3.03
CA PHE A 112 5.65 4.71 -3.47
C PHE A 112 5.26 5.34 -4.82
N ALA A 113 4.36 4.70 -5.57
CA ALA A 113 3.76 5.22 -6.79
C ALA A 113 2.42 5.93 -6.47
N PRO A 114 2.27 7.22 -6.80
CA PRO A 114 1.12 8.04 -6.38
C PRO A 114 -0.24 7.78 -7.06
#